data_AF-Q4A7V9-F1
#
_entry.id   AF-Q4A7V9-F1
#
_cell.length_a   1.000
_cell.length_b   1.000
_cell.length_c   1.000
_cell.angle_alpha   90.00
_cell.angle_beta   90.00
_cell.angle_gamma   90.00
#
_symmetry.space_group_name_H-M   'P 1'
#
loop_
_entity.id
_entity.type
_entity.pdbx_description
1 polymer ?
#
loop_
_entity_poly.entity_id
_entity_poly.type
_entity_poly.pdbx_seq_one_letter_code
_entity_poly.pdbx_strand_id
1 'polypeptide(L)'
;MLVLYLGKKNGKVYGKTNILEISKTGNKGQNIYQLSEKIKATILEIYGKNLEIVVYGDGANWIKRLATILGGIYILDKFHLLKKLSDLVSLKNNNSLNRFLFKDKFPQLYQKLLKLFQENKTDKVVEVLRQIIKYLEILLEKNLWLFNKINQKTEEIGEFLRYVVSNSTAINQLFTFKNASSFTEAFVSSLVKFNIKIKYSNFCFKRYLNNLRLNHKLKNANLILI
;
A
#
# COMPACT_ATOMS: atom_id res chain seq x y z
N MET A 1 -9.21 6.76 8.44
CA MET A 1 -9.08 7.89 7.50
C MET A 1 -9.27 7.35 6.10
N LEU A 2 -10.14 7.99 5.31
CA LEU A 2 -10.42 7.65 3.91
C LEU A 2 -10.15 8.88 3.06
N VAL A 3 -9.54 8.69 1.89
CA VAL A 3 -9.34 9.79 0.93
C VAL A 3 -10.15 9.47 -0.31
N LEU A 4 -11.13 10.33 -0.62
CA LEU A 4 -11.97 10.20 -1.80
C LEU A 4 -11.41 11.08 -2.91
N TYR A 5 -11.25 10.48 -4.09
CA TYR A 5 -10.86 11.17 -5.30
C TYR A 5 -12.02 11.09 -6.29
N LEU A 6 -12.39 12.23 -6.87
CA LEU A 6 -13.26 12.26 -8.03
C LEU A 6 -12.38 12.27 -9.28
N GLY A 7 -12.46 11.18 -10.04
CA GLY A 7 -11.66 10.96 -11.24
C GLY A 7 -12.50 10.75 -12.49
N LYS A 8 -11.88 10.96 -13.65
CA LYS A 8 -12.38 10.48 -14.94
C LYS A 8 -11.97 9.02 -15.14
N LYS A 9 -12.67 8.29 -16.02
CA LYS A 9 -12.36 6.88 -16.34
C LYS A 9 -10.91 6.63 -16.80
N ASN A 10 -10.23 7.65 -17.34
CA ASN A 10 -8.82 7.58 -17.72
C ASN A 10 -7.84 7.78 -16.54
N GLY A 11 -8.32 7.78 -15.30
CA GLY A 11 -7.53 7.97 -14.09
C GLY A 11 -7.17 9.42 -13.76
N LYS A 12 -7.59 10.41 -14.57
CA LYS A 12 -7.35 11.82 -14.26
C LYS A 12 -8.23 12.27 -13.10
N VAL A 13 -7.63 12.57 -11.96
CA VAL A 13 -8.29 13.15 -10.79
C VAL A 13 -8.56 14.64 -11.03
N TYR A 14 -9.76 15.12 -10.73
CA TYR A 14 -10.15 16.53 -10.85
C TYR A 14 -10.95 17.07 -9.65
N GLY A 15 -11.36 16.19 -8.72
CA GLY A 15 -11.90 16.59 -7.44
C GLY A 15 -11.31 15.73 -6.33
N LYS A 16 -11.23 16.28 -5.12
CA LYS A 16 -10.66 15.57 -3.97
C LYS A 16 -11.42 15.96 -2.71
N THR A 17 -11.85 14.96 -1.95
CA THR A 17 -12.49 15.15 -0.65
C THR A 17 -11.89 14.19 0.36
N ASN A 18 -11.47 14.70 1.49
CA ASN A 18 -10.80 13.92 2.52
C ASN A 18 -11.76 13.67 3.65
N ILE A 19 -11.85 12.42 4.11
CA ILE A 19 -12.72 12.05 5.21
C ILE A 19 -11.85 11.51 6.34
N LEU A 20 -11.85 12.24 7.45
CA LEU A 20 -11.19 11.81 8.67
C LEU A 20 -12.26 11.47 9.69
N GLU A 21 -12.45 10.17 9.91
CA GLU A 21 -13.24 9.67 11.04
C GLU A 21 -12.38 9.70 12.32
N ILE A 22 -12.92 10.27 13.39
CA ILE A 22 -12.29 10.31 14.71
C ILE A 22 -13.17 9.55 15.72
N SER A 23 -12.67 8.43 16.21
CA SER A 23 -13.33 7.62 17.24
C SER A 23 -12.46 7.43 18.48
N LYS A 24 -13.07 7.33 19.67
CA LYS A 24 -12.37 6.88 20.88
C LYS A 24 -11.86 5.44 20.68
N THR A 25 -10.60 5.19 21.04
CA THR A 25 -10.01 3.85 21.05
C THR A 25 -10.67 3.01 22.15
N GLY A 26 -10.90 1.71 21.91
CA GLY A 26 -11.49 0.78 22.88
C GLY A 26 -12.92 0.33 22.58
N ASN A 27 -13.62 1.02 21.67
CA ASN A 27 -14.85 0.48 21.08
C ASN A 27 -14.51 -0.57 20.02
N LYS A 28 -15.28 -1.66 19.95
CA LYS A 28 -15.16 -2.66 18.87
C LYS A 28 -15.15 -1.92 17.52
N GLY A 29 -14.18 -2.25 16.66
CA GLY A 29 -14.06 -1.65 15.34
C GLY A 29 -15.37 -1.76 14.56
N GLN A 30 -15.67 -0.77 13.73
CA GLN A 30 -16.88 -0.78 12.90
C GLN A 30 -16.90 -2.00 11.99
N ASN A 31 -18.06 -2.62 11.88
CA ASN A 31 -18.26 -3.68 10.91
C ASN A 31 -18.07 -3.10 9.50
N ILE A 32 -17.39 -3.86 8.63
CA ILE A 32 -17.14 -3.48 7.23
C ILE A 32 -18.41 -3.11 6.45
N TYR A 33 -19.57 -3.72 6.78
CA TYR A 33 -20.86 -3.36 6.17
C TYR A 33 -21.35 -1.99 6.66
N GLN A 34 -21.16 -1.65 7.94
CA GLN A 34 -21.50 -0.32 8.44
C GLN A 34 -20.60 0.74 7.80
N LEU A 35 -19.31 0.42 7.65
CA LEU A 35 -18.35 1.29 6.96
C LEU A 35 -18.74 1.50 5.50
N SER A 36 -19.17 0.45 4.78
CA SER A 36 -19.57 0.60 3.37
C SER A 36 -20.80 1.48 3.20
N GLU A 37 -21.80 1.35 4.09
CA GLU A 37 -22.99 2.20 4.04
C GLU A 37 -22.67 3.66 4.35
N LYS A 38 -21.81 3.91 5.35
CA LYS A 38 -21.29 5.26 5.62
C LYS A 38 -20.59 5.85 4.39
N ILE A 39 -19.70 5.09 3.74
CA ILE A 39 -18.98 5.54 2.54
C ILE A 39 -19.97 5.93 1.44
N LYS A 40 -20.97 5.08 1.14
CA LYS A 40 -21.97 5.36 0.11
C LYS A 40 -22.79 6.60 0.45
N ALA A 41 -23.27 6.71 1.69
CA ALA A 41 -24.04 7.86 2.16
C ALA A 41 -23.23 9.15 2.02
N THR A 42 -21.97 9.15 2.44
CA THR A 42 -21.08 10.32 2.31
C THR A 42 -20.78 10.67 0.85
N ILE A 43 -20.60 9.68 -0.03
CA ILE A 43 -20.43 9.95 -1.47
C ILE A 43 -21.68 10.62 -2.03
N LEU A 44 -22.87 10.11 -1.70
CA LEU A 44 -24.14 10.68 -2.16
C LEU A 44 -24.36 12.09 -1.63
N GLU A 45 -24.07 12.33 -0.36
CA GLU A 45 -24.17 13.65 0.28
C GLU A 45 -23.26 14.70 -0.39
N ILE A 46 -22.00 14.35 -0.66
CA ILE A 46 -21.01 15.27 -1.22
C ILE A 46 -21.24 15.53 -2.71
N TYR A 47 -21.55 14.49 -3.48
CA TYR A 47 -21.56 14.56 -4.94
C TYR A 47 -22.96 14.56 -5.55
N GLY A 48 -24.01 14.34 -4.76
CA GLY A 48 -25.41 14.33 -5.19
C GLY A 48 -25.80 13.18 -6.12
N LYS A 49 -24.92 12.20 -6.34
CA LYS A 49 -25.17 11.06 -7.24
C LYS A 49 -24.34 9.84 -6.87
N ASN A 50 -24.81 8.69 -7.33
CA ASN A 50 -24.05 7.44 -7.28
C ASN A 50 -22.87 7.51 -8.25
N LEU A 51 -21.69 7.13 -7.78
CA LEU A 51 -20.46 7.09 -8.56
C LEU A 51 -19.92 5.67 -8.61
N GLU A 52 -19.21 5.34 -9.69
CA GLU A 52 -18.40 4.14 -9.75
C GLU A 52 -17.27 4.25 -8.72
N ILE A 53 -17.17 3.25 -7.84
CA ILE A 53 -16.22 3.28 -6.73
C ILE A 53 -14.95 2.55 -7.14
N VAL A 54 -13.82 3.22 -6.97
CA VAL A 54 -12.49 2.60 -7.11
C VAL A 54 -11.79 2.65 -5.75
N VAL A 55 -11.41 1.49 -5.24
CA VAL A 55 -10.75 1.35 -3.93
C VAL A 55 -9.27 1.06 -4.15
N TYR A 56 -8.43 1.99 -3.72
CA TYR A 56 -6.98 1.81 -3.68
C TYR A 56 -6.56 1.21 -2.34
N GLY A 57 -5.72 0.19 -2.35
CA GLY A 57 -5.22 -0.40 -1.11
C GLY A 57 -3.92 -1.18 -1.27
N ASP A 58 -3.28 -1.47 -0.14
CA ASP A 58 -2.00 -2.17 -0.06
C ASP A 58 -2.06 -3.68 -0.33
N GLY A 59 -3.26 -4.25 -0.45
CA GLY A 59 -3.50 -5.69 -0.67
C GLY A 59 -4.16 -6.38 0.50
N ALA A 60 -4.46 -5.67 1.60
CA ALA A 60 -5.11 -6.24 2.77
C ALA A 60 -6.50 -6.83 2.44
N ASN A 61 -6.79 -8.02 2.98
CA ASN A 61 -8.03 -8.75 2.71
C ASN A 61 -9.29 -7.94 3.05
N TRP A 62 -9.26 -7.16 4.13
CA TRP A 62 -10.39 -6.32 4.51
C TRP A 62 -10.64 -5.19 3.51
N ILE A 63 -9.62 -4.64 2.85
CA ILE A 63 -9.78 -3.61 1.81
C ILE A 63 -10.39 -4.20 0.55
N LYS A 64 -9.91 -5.38 0.14
CA LYS A 64 -10.50 -6.12 -0.99
C LYS A 64 -11.98 -6.42 -0.74
N ARG A 65 -12.29 -6.93 0.46
CA ARG A 65 -13.67 -7.20 0.88
C ARG A 65 -14.51 -5.93 0.90
N LEU A 66 -13.95 -4.80 1.33
CA LEU A 66 -14.64 -3.51 1.32
C LEU A 66 -14.97 -3.09 -0.12
N ALA A 67 -14.03 -3.23 -1.05
CA ALA A 67 -14.25 -2.95 -2.46
C ALA A 67 -15.39 -3.81 -3.03
N THR A 68 -15.41 -5.11 -2.72
CA THR A 68 -16.49 -6.02 -3.13
C THR A 68 -17.85 -5.58 -2.58
N ILE A 69 -17.95 -5.26 -1.29
CA ILE A 69 -19.20 -4.82 -0.64
C ILE A 69 -19.69 -3.48 -1.21
N LEU A 70 -18.76 -2.60 -1.59
CA LEU A 70 -19.06 -1.34 -2.26
C LEU A 70 -19.47 -1.52 -3.73
N GLY A 71 -19.39 -2.73 -4.29
CA GLY A 71 -19.57 -2.97 -5.73
C GLY A 71 -18.51 -2.26 -6.58
N GLY A 72 -17.34 -1.98 -5.99
CA GLY A 72 -16.27 -1.19 -6.60
C GLY A 72 -15.14 -2.02 -7.18
N ILE A 73 -14.28 -1.34 -7.96
CA ILE A 73 -13.04 -1.90 -8.52
C ILE A 73 -11.92 -1.74 -7.50
N TYR A 74 -11.27 -2.84 -7.16
CA TYR A 74 -10.06 -2.80 -6.33
C TYR A 74 -8.81 -2.58 -7.19
N ILE A 75 -8.00 -1.58 -6.84
CA ILE A 75 -6.69 -1.32 -7.46
C ILE A 75 -5.61 -1.42 -6.39
N LEU A 76 -4.60 -2.24 -6.65
CA LEU A 76 -3.44 -2.36 -5.77
C LEU A 76 -2.63 -1.05 -5.76
N ASP A 77 -2.07 -0.68 -4.62
CA ASP A 77 -1.16 0.46 -4.57
C ASP A 77 0.23 0.09 -5.08
N LYS A 78 0.62 0.70 -6.20
CA LYS A 78 1.92 0.51 -6.84
C LYS A 78 3.09 0.80 -5.90
N PHE A 79 2.98 1.82 -5.04
CA PHE A 79 4.06 2.17 -4.14
C PHE A 79 4.39 1.03 -3.17
N HIS A 80 3.36 0.38 -2.63
CA HIS A 80 3.53 -0.70 -1.66
C HIS A 80 4.15 -1.95 -2.28
N LEU A 81 3.73 -2.34 -3.49
CA LEU A 81 4.36 -3.43 -4.24
C LEU A 81 5.85 -3.15 -4.50
N LEU A 82 6.17 -1.96 -5.01
CA LEU A 82 7.54 -1.58 -5.36
C LEU A 82 8.44 -1.42 -4.13
N LYS A 83 7.89 -0.93 -3.01
CA LYS A 83 8.60 -0.84 -1.73
C LYS A 83 8.93 -2.23 -1.20
N LYS A 84 7.94 -3.15 -1.12
CA LYS A 84 8.16 -4.54 -0.72
C LYS A 84 9.22 -5.22 -1.59
N LEU A 85 9.16 -5.02 -2.91
CA LEU A 85 10.17 -5.56 -3.83
C LEU A 85 11.57 -4.97 -3.56
N SER A 86 11.66 -3.66 -3.35
CA SER A 86 12.93 -2.98 -3.06
C SER A 86 13.54 -3.47 -1.75
N ASP A 87 12.76 -3.50 -0.68
CA ASP A 87 13.22 -3.95 0.64
C ASP A 87 13.70 -5.41 0.59
N LEU A 88 13.03 -6.24 -0.23
CA LEU A 88 13.35 -7.65 -0.39
C LEU A 88 14.69 -7.87 -1.12
N VAL A 89 14.89 -7.29 -2.31
CA VAL A 89 15.98 -7.71 -3.22
C VAL A 89 16.89 -6.58 -3.69
N SER A 90 16.63 -5.33 -3.30
CA SER A 90 17.46 -4.22 -3.75
C SER A 90 18.87 -4.30 -3.17
N LEU A 91 19.85 -4.00 -4.02
CA LEU A 91 21.24 -3.82 -3.64
C LEU A 91 21.54 -2.35 -3.25
N LYS A 92 20.55 -1.46 -3.39
CA LYS A 92 20.65 -0.07 -2.92
C LYS A 92 20.67 -0.07 -1.38
N ASN A 93 21.44 0.84 -0.79
CA ASN A 93 21.63 1.04 0.67
C ASN A 93 22.58 0.06 1.38
N ASN A 94 23.66 -0.40 0.73
CA ASN A 94 24.71 -1.18 1.41
C ASN A 94 24.21 -2.44 2.15
N ASN A 95 23.14 -3.08 1.64
CA ASN A 95 22.67 -4.34 2.21
C ASN A 95 23.65 -5.47 1.85
N SER A 96 24.65 -5.66 2.72
CA SER A 96 25.74 -6.64 2.57
C SER A 96 25.19 -8.06 2.41
N LEU A 97 24.09 -8.39 3.10
CA LEU A 97 23.41 -9.67 2.97
C LEU A 97 22.83 -9.84 1.56
N ASN A 98 22.04 -8.90 1.05
CA ASN A 98 21.49 -9.01 -0.31
C ASN A 98 22.57 -9.13 -1.39
N ARG A 99 23.70 -8.44 -1.22
CA ARG A 99 24.86 -8.60 -2.13
C ARG A 99 25.41 -10.01 -2.07
N PHE A 100 25.68 -10.52 -0.88
CA PHE A 100 26.18 -11.88 -0.68
C PHE A 100 25.22 -12.92 -1.28
N LEU A 101 23.92 -12.77 -1.05
CA LEU A 101 22.93 -13.75 -1.48
C LEU A 101 22.70 -13.71 -3.01
N PHE A 102 22.61 -12.52 -3.62
CA PHE A 102 22.05 -12.40 -4.97
C PHE A 102 23.02 -11.94 -6.05
N LYS A 103 24.15 -11.30 -5.72
CA LYS A 103 25.00 -10.62 -6.72
C LYS A 103 25.45 -11.55 -7.86
N ASP A 104 25.87 -12.77 -7.53
CA ASP A 104 26.47 -13.68 -8.52
C ASP A 104 25.41 -14.52 -9.23
N LYS A 105 24.42 -15.05 -8.50
CA LYS A 105 23.40 -15.95 -9.07
C LYS A 105 22.20 -15.22 -9.68
N PHE A 106 21.87 -14.04 -9.15
CA PHE A 106 20.72 -13.23 -9.55
C PHE A 106 21.11 -11.75 -9.74
N PRO A 107 22.03 -11.45 -10.68
CA PRO A 107 22.41 -10.07 -10.95
C PRO A 107 21.17 -9.26 -11.37
N GLN A 108 21.08 -8.02 -10.87
CA GLN A 108 19.98 -7.09 -11.18
C GLN A 108 18.58 -7.66 -10.89
N LEU A 109 18.45 -8.50 -9.86
CA LEU A 109 17.19 -9.17 -9.50
C LEU A 109 16.00 -8.22 -9.37
N TYR A 110 16.21 -7.04 -8.74
CA TYR A 110 15.18 -6.01 -8.63
C TYR A 110 14.65 -5.58 -10.01
N GLN A 111 15.54 -5.24 -10.96
CA GLN A 111 15.17 -4.80 -12.31
C GLN A 111 14.47 -5.91 -13.08
N LYS A 112 14.94 -7.16 -12.95
CA LYS A 112 14.31 -8.33 -13.56
C LYS A 112 12.87 -8.51 -13.10
N LEU A 113 12.64 -8.50 -11.78
CA LEU A 113 11.29 -8.65 -11.21
C LEU A 113 10.39 -7.47 -11.56
N LEU A 114 10.90 -6.24 -11.50
CA LEU A 114 10.17 -5.04 -11.90
C LEU A 114 9.70 -5.11 -13.37
N LYS A 115 10.59 -5.54 -14.28
CA LYS A 115 10.27 -5.70 -15.69
C LYS A 115 9.16 -6.74 -15.90
N LEU A 116 9.22 -7.88 -15.20
CA LEU A 116 8.16 -8.90 -15.28
C LEU A 116 6.80 -8.36 -14.80
N PHE A 117 6.78 -7.57 -13.73
CA PHE A 117 5.55 -6.92 -13.29
C PHE A 117 5.00 -5.93 -14.33
N GLN A 118 5.87 -5.10 -14.93
CA GLN A 118 5.49 -4.15 -15.98
C GLN A 118 4.97 -4.83 -17.26
N GLU A 119 5.44 -6.05 -17.53
CA GLU A 119 4.99 -6.88 -18.65
C GLU A 119 3.76 -7.74 -18.30
N ASN A 120 3.15 -7.56 -17.13
CA ASN A 120 2.01 -8.35 -16.62
C ASN A 120 2.31 -9.86 -16.55
N LYS A 121 3.56 -10.24 -16.29
CA LYS A 121 4.04 -11.63 -16.19
C LYS A 121 4.18 -12.06 -14.73
N THR A 122 3.11 -11.94 -13.95
CA THR A 122 3.13 -12.27 -12.51
C THR A 122 3.48 -13.75 -12.26
N ASP A 123 3.08 -14.67 -13.13
CA ASP A 123 3.44 -16.10 -12.98
C ASP A 123 4.96 -16.33 -13.07
N LYS A 124 5.65 -15.59 -13.96
CA LYS A 124 7.11 -15.64 -14.04
C LYS A 124 7.79 -15.04 -12.81
N VAL A 125 7.17 -14.06 -12.16
CA VAL A 125 7.66 -13.56 -10.86
C VAL A 125 7.57 -14.67 -9.81
N VAL A 126 6.45 -15.37 -9.74
CA VAL A 126 6.24 -16.51 -8.83
C VAL A 126 7.31 -17.60 -9.06
N GLU A 127 7.59 -17.93 -10.32
CA GLU A 127 8.65 -18.89 -10.68
C GLU A 127 10.03 -18.44 -10.17
N VAL A 128 10.41 -17.17 -10.42
CA VAL A 128 11.70 -16.62 -9.98
C VAL A 128 11.81 -16.64 -8.45
N LEU A 129 10.76 -16.25 -7.73
CA LEU A 129 10.76 -16.28 -6.26
C LEU A 129 10.93 -17.71 -5.71
N ARG A 130 10.27 -18.69 -6.31
CA ARG A 130 10.45 -20.12 -5.95
C ARG A 130 11.88 -20.60 -6.23
N GLN A 131 12.49 -20.17 -7.33
CA GLN A 131 13.90 -20.48 -7.62
C GLN A 131 14.86 -19.88 -6.59
N ILE A 132 14.56 -18.66 -6.12
CA ILE A 132 15.38 -18.02 -5.08
C ILE A 132 15.27 -18.77 -3.75
N ILE A 133 14.06 -19.17 -3.34
CA ILE A 133 13.87 -19.97 -2.11
C ILE A 133 14.72 -21.23 -2.16
N LYS A 134 14.63 -22.01 -3.26
CA LYS A 134 15.45 -23.22 -3.46
C LYS A 134 16.94 -22.93 -3.42
N TYR A 135 17.37 -21.82 -4.02
CA TYR A 135 18.77 -21.42 -3.98
C TYR A 135 19.24 -21.07 -2.56
N LEU A 136 18.41 -20.39 -1.77
CA LEU A 136 18.74 -20.05 -0.39
C LEU A 136 18.81 -21.29 0.51
N GLU A 137 17.97 -22.30 0.28
CA GLU A 137 18.05 -23.61 0.95
C GLU A 137 19.41 -24.28 0.69
N ILE A 138 19.85 -24.33 -0.58
CA ILE A 138 21.17 -24.89 -0.95
C ILE A 138 22.32 -24.05 -0.37
N LEU A 139 22.16 -22.72 -0.35
CA LEU A 139 23.18 -21.82 0.18
C LEU A 139 23.31 -21.95 1.71
N LEU A 140 22.20 -22.19 2.40
CA LEU A 140 22.14 -22.42 3.84
C LEU A 140 22.97 -23.64 4.25
N GLU A 141 22.82 -24.76 3.53
CA GLU A 141 23.60 -25.99 3.76
C GLU A 141 25.11 -25.74 3.70
N LYS A 142 25.54 -24.81 2.84
CA LYS A 142 26.96 -24.46 2.64
C LYS A 142 27.48 -23.39 3.60
N ASN A 143 26.60 -22.64 4.27
CA ASN A 143 26.95 -21.46 5.06
C ASN A 143 26.20 -21.43 6.40
N LEU A 144 26.36 -22.50 7.20
CA LEU A 144 25.66 -22.67 8.48
C LEU A 144 25.85 -21.49 9.45
N TRP A 145 26.98 -20.76 9.37
CA TRP A 145 27.21 -19.56 10.20
C TRP A 145 26.25 -18.39 9.88
N LEU A 146 25.52 -18.43 8.76
CA LEU A 146 24.50 -17.46 8.39
C LEU A 146 23.07 -17.97 8.59
N PHE A 147 22.88 -19.08 9.32
CA PHE A 147 21.58 -19.77 9.43
C PHE A 147 20.40 -18.83 9.70
N ASN A 148 20.47 -18.03 10.76
CA ASN A 148 19.40 -17.10 11.13
C ASN A 148 19.12 -16.07 10.03
N LYS A 149 20.16 -15.52 9.39
CA LYS A 149 20.02 -14.48 8.36
C LYS A 149 19.42 -15.02 7.07
N ILE A 150 19.85 -16.21 6.64
CA ILE A 150 19.32 -16.85 5.44
C ILE A 150 17.89 -17.30 5.66
N ASN A 151 17.57 -17.92 6.81
CA ASN A 151 16.19 -18.32 7.13
C ASN A 151 15.23 -17.14 7.18
N GLN A 152 15.61 -16.06 7.88
CA GLN A 152 14.83 -14.83 7.87
C GLN A 152 14.60 -14.32 6.45
N LYS A 153 15.64 -14.36 5.60
CA LYS A 153 15.50 -13.92 4.21
C LYS A 153 14.59 -14.81 3.38
N THR A 154 14.66 -16.12 3.57
CA THR A 154 13.78 -17.10 2.95
C THR A 154 12.33 -16.87 3.36
N GLU A 155 12.09 -16.56 4.64
CA GLU A 155 10.75 -16.22 5.16
C GLU A 155 10.21 -14.92 4.54
N GLU A 156 11.01 -13.84 4.50
CA GLU A 156 10.64 -12.58 3.83
C GLU A 156 10.24 -12.82 2.36
N ILE A 157 10.99 -13.66 1.64
CA ILE A 157 10.68 -14.02 0.25
C ILE A 157 9.40 -14.86 0.17
N GLY A 158 9.19 -15.78 1.11
CA GLY A 158 7.97 -16.57 1.22
C GLY A 158 6.73 -15.72 1.49
N GLU A 159 6.84 -14.72 2.36
CA GLU A 159 5.78 -13.72 2.59
C GLU A 159 5.48 -12.91 1.34
N PHE A 160 6.51 -12.43 0.66
CA PHE A 160 6.33 -11.69 -0.59
C PHE A 160 5.72 -12.56 -1.69
N LEU A 161 6.12 -13.83 -1.78
CA LEU A 161 5.52 -14.81 -2.70
C LEU A 161 4.02 -14.98 -2.42
N ARG A 162 3.63 -15.22 -1.16
CA ARG A 162 2.22 -15.31 -0.76
C ARG A 162 1.44 -14.03 -1.09
N TYR A 163 2.06 -12.87 -0.88
CA TYR A 163 1.50 -11.59 -1.25
C TYR A 163 1.28 -11.48 -2.76
N VAL A 164 2.27 -11.82 -3.59
CA VAL A 164 2.15 -11.77 -5.06
C VAL A 164 1.06 -12.71 -5.55
N VAL A 165 1.02 -13.95 -5.05
CA VAL A 165 -0.01 -14.94 -5.44
C VAL A 165 -1.41 -14.47 -5.06
N SER A 166 -1.60 -14.00 -3.83
CA SER A 166 -2.92 -13.52 -3.36
C SER A 166 -3.39 -12.20 -4.00
N ASN A 167 -2.51 -11.52 -4.74
CA ASN A 167 -2.79 -10.25 -5.42
C ASN A 167 -2.56 -10.31 -6.93
N SER A 168 -2.38 -11.49 -7.53
CA SER A 168 -1.92 -11.65 -8.92
C SER A 168 -2.77 -10.88 -9.92
N THR A 169 -4.10 -11.00 -9.82
CA THR A 169 -5.06 -10.28 -10.68
C THR A 169 -4.91 -8.75 -10.55
N ALA A 170 -4.82 -8.25 -9.31
CA ALA A 170 -4.68 -6.82 -9.06
C ALA A 170 -3.31 -6.29 -9.49
N ILE A 171 -2.25 -7.10 -9.39
CA ILE A 171 -0.90 -6.77 -9.88
C ILE A 171 -0.87 -6.70 -11.41
N ASN A 172 -1.50 -7.64 -12.11
CA ASN A 172 -1.56 -7.62 -13.57
C ASN A 172 -2.38 -6.43 -14.12
N GLN A 173 -3.32 -5.91 -13.33
CA GLN A 173 -4.06 -4.70 -13.66
C GLN A 173 -3.32 -3.42 -13.23
N LEU A 174 -2.35 -3.52 -12.32
CA LEU A 174 -1.67 -2.36 -11.74
C LEU A 174 -0.98 -1.48 -12.78
N PHE A 175 -0.35 -2.11 -13.77
CA PHE A 175 0.46 -1.42 -14.78
C PHE A 175 -0.35 -0.98 -16.01
N THR A 176 -1.63 -1.36 -16.11
CA THR A 176 -2.51 -0.88 -17.17
C THR A 176 -3.00 0.55 -16.89
N PHE A 177 -3.18 0.91 -15.62
CA PHE A 177 -3.57 2.25 -15.22
C PHE A 177 -2.35 3.17 -15.03
N LYS A 178 -1.87 3.80 -16.10
CA LYS A 178 -0.67 4.68 -16.09
C LYS A 178 -0.66 5.77 -15.01
N ASN A 179 -1.83 6.30 -14.64
CA ASN A 179 -1.99 7.41 -13.69
C ASN A 179 -2.59 7.00 -12.34
N ALA A 180 -2.83 5.70 -12.12
CA ALA A 180 -3.37 5.20 -10.86
C ALA A 180 -2.28 5.24 -9.80
N SER A 181 -2.40 6.12 -8.81
CA SER A 181 -1.52 6.15 -7.64
C SER A 181 -2.30 6.56 -6.42
N SER A 182 -2.00 5.92 -5.29
CA SER A 182 -2.52 6.34 -3.99
C SER A 182 -1.77 7.58 -3.53
N PHE A 183 -2.47 8.71 -3.35
CA PHE A 183 -1.86 9.91 -2.73
C PHE A 183 -2.06 9.94 -1.21
N THR A 184 -2.45 8.81 -0.62
CA THR A 184 -2.77 8.70 0.80
C THR A 184 -1.56 8.99 1.68
N GLU A 185 -0.37 8.48 1.35
CA GLU A 185 0.83 8.70 2.18
C GLU A 185 1.31 10.16 2.15
N ALA A 186 1.33 10.78 0.97
CA ALA A 186 1.62 12.21 0.83
C ALA A 186 0.60 13.06 1.61
N PHE A 187 -0.65 12.62 1.66
CA PHE A 187 -1.71 13.28 2.43
C PHE A 187 -1.52 13.12 3.94
N VAL A 188 -1.35 11.89 4.44
CA VAL A 188 -1.07 11.63 5.86
C VAL A 188 0.15 12.44 6.29
N SER A 189 1.20 12.46 5.47
CA SER A 189 2.40 13.24 5.74
C SER A 189 2.11 14.74 5.84
N SER A 190 1.40 15.30 4.85
CA SER A 190 1.19 16.75 4.73
C SER A 190 0.10 17.33 5.65
N LEU A 191 -0.89 16.54 6.07
CA LEU A 191 -2.02 17.00 6.88
C LEU A 191 -2.03 16.46 8.31
N VAL A 192 -1.53 15.25 8.53
CA VAL A 192 -1.49 14.65 9.87
C VAL A 192 -0.08 14.77 10.45
N LYS A 193 0.93 14.15 9.82
CA LYS A 193 2.31 14.08 10.36
C LYS A 193 2.98 15.45 10.47
N PHE A 194 2.69 16.39 9.57
CA PHE A 194 3.21 17.76 9.66
C PHE A 194 2.84 18.45 10.99
N ASN A 195 1.64 18.18 11.51
CA ASN A 195 1.16 18.78 12.76
C ASN A 195 1.73 18.08 14.02
N ILE A 196 2.54 17.03 13.85
CA ILE A 196 3.12 16.18 14.90
C ILE A 196 4.67 16.15 14.76
N LYS A 197 5.25 17.18 14.14
CA LYS A 197 6.69 17.25 13.80
C LYS A 197 7.63 17.15 15.01
N ILE A 198 7.17 17.48 16.21
CA ILE A 198 7.95 17.30 17.43
C ILE A 198 7.84 15.83 17.83
N LYS A 199 8.88 15.03 17.52
CA LYS A 199 8.98 13.64 17.98
C LYS A 199 8.70 13.59 19.49
N TYR A 200 7.91 12.62 19.93
CA TYR A 200 7.57 12.37 21.34
C TYR A 200 6.63 13.39 22.01
N SER A 201 6.03 14.32 21.27
CA SER A 201 5.02 15.23 21.84
C SER A 201 3.64 14.59 21.89
N ASN A 202 3.05 14.55 23.09
CA ASN A 202 1.65 14.21 23.28
C ASN A 202 0.80 15.47 23.10
N PHE A 203 -0.06 15.49 22.09
CA PHE A 203 -1.02 16.57 21.88
C PHE A 203 -2.36 16.20 22.52
N CYS A 204 -2.93 17.09 23.32
CA CYS A 204 -4.32 16.93 23.72
C CYS A 204 -5.23 16.99 22.49
N PHE A 205 -6.34 16.26 22.52
CA PHE A 205 -7.24 16.10 21.37
C PHE A 205 -7.69 17.43 20.76
N LYS A 206 -8.02 18.41 21.62
CA LYS A 206 -8.42 19.77 21.20
C LYS A 206 -7.33 20.47 20.39
N ARG A 207 -6.06 20.35 20.80
CA ARG A 207 -4.93 20.96 20.10
C ARG A 207 -4.66 20.28 18.75
N TYR A 208 -4.76 18.96 18.69
CA TYR A 208 -4.67 18.21 17.43
C TYR A 208 -5.77 18.64 16.43
N LEU A 209 -7.02 18.73 16.89
CA LEU A 209 -8.15 19.14 16.05
C LEU A 209 -8.01 20.57 15.53
N ASN A 210 -7.56 21.49 16.39
CA ASN A 210 -7.31 22.88 15.98
C ASN A 210 -6.21 22.97 14.92
N ASN A 211 -5.11 22.24 15.09
CA ASN A 211 -4.02 22.21 14.11
C ASN A 211 -4.51 21.64 12.76
N LEU A 212 -5.33 20.59 12.75
CA LEU A 212 -5.93 20.06 11.53
C LEU A 212 -6.82 21.09 10.83
N ARG A 213 -7.72 21.74 11.58
CA ARG A 213 -8.65 22.76 11.04
C ARG A 213 -7.91 23.98 10.47
N LEU A 214 -6.86 24.45 11.15
CA LEU A 214 -6.03 25.56 10.67
C LEU A 214 -5.28 25.20 9.39
N ASN A 215 -4.63 24.04 9.36
CA ASN A 215 -3.90 23.56 8.19
C ASN A 215 -4.84 23.38 6.98
N HIS A 216 -6.06 22.89 7.22
CA HIS A 216 -7.12 22.81 6.21
C HIS A 216 -7.49 24.17 5.63
N LYS A 217 -7.77 25.18 6.48
CA LYS A 217 -8.08 26.54 6.03
C LYS A 217 -6.93 27.12 5.19
N LEU A 218 -5.68 26.97 5.65
CA LEU A 218 -4.51 27.49 4.96
C LEU A 218 -4.28 26.83 3.59
N LYS A 219 -4.55 25.53 3.47
CA LYS A 219 -4.34 24.78 2.23
C LYS A 219 -5.53 24.75 1.29
N ASN A 220 -6.66 25.34 1.69
CA ASN A 220 -7.94 25.23 0.99
C ASN A 220 -8.26 23.79 0.56
N ALA A 221 -7.93 22.81 1.43
CA ALA A 221 -8.29 21.43 1.20
C ALA A 221 -9.81 21.27 1.37
N ASN A 222 -10.42 20.19 0.87
CA ASN A 222 -11.79 19.80 1.23
C ASN A 222 -11.71 18.64 2.24
N LEU A 223 -11.87 18.93 3.53
CA LEU A 223 -11.83 17.97 4.64
C LEU A 223 -13.18 17.92 5.34
N ILE A 224 -13.72 16.71 5.42
CA ILE A 224 -14.90 16.36 6.17
C ILE A 224 -14.45 15.57 7.39
N LEU A 225 -14.84 16.05 8.57
CA LEU A 225 -14.58 15.41 9.85
C LEU A 225 -15.84 14.64 10.23
N ILE A 226 -15.71 13.32 10.43
CA ILE A 226 -16.79 12.42 10.85
C ILE A 226 -16.47 11.85 12.24
#